data_AF-A0A0G4NGE4-F1
#
_entry.id   AF-A0A0G4NGE4-F1
#
_cell.length_a   1.000
_cell.length_b   1.000
_cell.length_c   1.000
_cell.angle_alpha   90.00
_cell.angle_beta   90.00
_cell.angle_gamma   90.00
#
_symmetry.space_group_name_H-M   'P 1'
#
loop_
_entity.id
_entity.type
_entity.pdbx_description
1 polymer ?
#
loop_
_entity_poly.entity_id
_entity_poly.type
_entity_poly.pdbx_seq_one_letter_code
_entity_poly.pdbx_strand_id
1 'polypeptide(L)'
;MSQQPLSSAAQPTDVYGGDEVSALVLDPGYCHTRAGFAGEDVPKSILPSYHGRTTNKEVQKDFFGDEYLIARPDFEVRNYMNKDSVVEDWDTATKMWEYMLTNQ
;
A
#
# COMPACT_ATOMS: atom_id res chain seq x y z
N MET A 1 52.10 12.92 29.69
CA MET A 1 51.54 12.52 28.39
C MET A 1 50.26 13.33 28.19
N SER A 2 50.28 14.26 27.25
CA SER A 2 49.22 15.24 26.98
C SER A 2 48.06 14.58 26.24
N GLN A 3 46.85 14.67 26.80
CA GLN A 3 45.62 14.16 26.20
C GLN A 3 45.21 15.12 25.07
N GLN A 4 45.21 14.64 23.83
CA GLN A 4 44.72 15.38 22.67
C GLN A 4 43.18 15.45 22.73
N PRO A 5 42.54 16.61 22.46
CA PRO A 5 41.09 16.67 22.31
C PRO A 5 40.69 16.02 20.98
N LEU A 6 39.70 15.12 21.03
CA LEU A 6 39.16 14.43 19.86
C LEU A 6 38.57 15.45 18.86
N SER A 7 38.93 15.31 17.60
CA SER A 7 38.43 16.13 16.49
C SER A 7 36.91 16.00 16.37
N SER A 8 36.19 17.13 16.41
CA SER A 8 34.73 17.22 16.24
C SER A 8 34.24 16.91 14.80
N ALA A 9 35.12 16.37 13.94
CA ALA A 9 34.81 16.03 12.55
C ALA A 9 34.41 14.56 12.34
N ALA A 10 34.38 13.74 13.39
CA ALA A 10 33.70 12.46 13.32
C ALA A 10 32.19 12.71 13.47
N GLN A 11 31.52 12.92 12.34
CA GLN A 11 30.09 12.56 12.25
C GLN A 11 29.97 11.17 12.88
N PRO A 12 28.98 10.90 13.76
CA PRO A 12 28.67 9.54 14.10
C PRO A 12 28.35 8.88 12.77
N THR A 13 29.26 8.04 12.28
CA THR A 13 28.89 6.97 11.39
C THR A 13 28.11 6.00 12.26
N ASP A 14 26.90 6.40 12.64
CA ASP A 14 25.80 5.47 12.80
C ASP A 14 25.58 4.91 11.39
N VAL A 15 26.52 4.06 10.98
CA VAL A 15 26.22 2.92 10.12
C VAL A 15 25.12 2.21 10.89
N TYR A 16 23.89 2.56 10.56
CA TYR A 16 22.69 1.84 10.96
C TYR A 16 22.81 0.46 10.34
N GLY A 17 23.63 -0.38 10.97
CA GLY A 17 23.86 -1.75 10.58
C GLY A 17 22.86 -2.62 11.31
N GLY A 18 21.91 -3.18 10.55
CA GLY A 18 21.54 -4.57 10.75
C GLY A 18 20.36 -4.87 11.66
N ASP A 19 19.29 -4.09 11.59
CA ASP A 19 17.95 -4.70 11.66
C ASP A 19 17.17 -4.23 10.42
N GLU A 20 17.35 -4.97 9.33
CA GLU A 20 16.69 -4.80 8.04
C GLU A 20 15.20 -5.11 8.17
N VAL A 21 14.47 -4.33 8.98
CA VAL A 21 13.01 -4.36 8.96
C VAL A 21 12.60 -3.72 7.64
N SER A 22 12.40 -4.57 6.63
CA SER A 22 11.78 -4.19 5.37
C SER A 22 10.37 -3.69 5.66
N ALA A 23 10.25 -2.38 5.90
CA ALA A 23 8.98 -1.74 6.17
C ALA A 23 8.19 -1.58 4.87
N LEU A 24 6.88 -1.76 4.96
CA LEU A 24 5.95 -1.45 3.89
C LEU A 24 5.42 -0.03 4.08
N VAL A 25 5.31 0.69 2.97
CA VAL A 25 4.62 1.97 2.89
C VAL A 25 3.27 1.73 2.22
N LEU A 26 2.19 2.09 2.91
CA LEU A 26 0.82 2.08 2.37
C LEU A 26 0.28 3.51 2.34
N ASP A 27 -0.08 3.98 1.15
CA ASP A 27 -0.67 5.30 0.90
C ASP A 27 -2.05 5.11 0.22
N PRO A 28 -3.12 4.87 1.02
CA PRO A 28 -4.49 4.79 0.51
C PRO A 28 -5.06 6.18 0.20
N GLY A 29 -5.33 6.45 -1.07
CA GLY A 29 -5.99 7.68 -1.52
C GLY A 29 -7.28 7.38 -2.28
N TYR A 30 -8.24 8.31 -2.29
CA TYR A 30 -9.56 8.09 -2.88
C TYR A 30 -9.54 7.56 -4.33
N CYS A 31 -8.64 8.07 -5.18
CA CYS A 31 -8.55 7.61 -6.57
C CYS A 31 -7.66 6.37 -6.72
N HIS A 32 -6.52 6.35 -6.05
CA HIS A 32 -5.50 5.31 -6.16
C HIS A 32 -4.90 5.00 -4.80
N THR A 33 -4.65 3.73 -4.57
CA THR A 33 -3.87 3.23 -3.44
C THR A 33 -2.49 2.89 -3.95
N ARG A 34 -1.47 3.32 -3.22
CA ARG A 34 -0.05 3.10 -3.53
C ARG A 34 0.59 2.29 -2.43
N ALA A 35 1.43 1.32 -2.81
CA ALA A 35 2.17 0.48 -1.88
C ALA A 35 3.60 0.23 -2.37
N GLY A 36 4.54 0.06 -1.46
CA GLY A 36 5.94 -0.25 -1.78
C GLY A 36 6.80 -0.47 -0.54
N PHE A 37 8.09 -0.67 -0.73
CA PHE A 37 9.04 -0.80 0.39
C PHE A 37 9.60 0.58 0.79
N ALA A 38 9.81 0.77 2.09
CA ALA A 38 10.42 1.99 2.59
C ALA A 38 11.84 2.15 2.04
N GLY A 39 12.18 3.37 1.60
CA GLY A 39 13.49 3.70 1.03
C GLY A 39 13.59 3.57 -0.49
N GLU A 40 12.54 3.11 -1.18
CA GLU A 40 12.50 3.07 -2.64
C GLU A 40 12.05 4.41 -3.25
N ASP A 41 12.52 4.69 -4.48
CA ASP A 41 12.22 5.95 -5.19
C ASP A 41 10.76 6.05 -5.66
N VAL A 42 10.12 4.91 -5.93
CA VAL A 42 8.77 4.81 -6.50
C VAL A 42 7.97 3.69 -5.84
N PRO A 43 6.63 3.82 -5.72
CA PRO A 43 5.80 2.73 -5.22
C PRO A 43 5.89 1.52 -6.16
N LYS A 44 5.84 0.32 -5.58
CA LYS A 44 5.87 -0.96 -6.30
C LYS A 44 4.53 -1.35 -6.89
N SER A 45 3.45 -0.92 -6.27
CA SER A 45 2.09 -1.21 -6.70
C SER A 45 1.25 0.05 -6.64
N ILE A 46 0.52 0.32 -7.72
CA ILE A 46 -0.43 1.41 -7.82
C ILE A 46 -1.71 0.81 -8.37
N LEU A 47 -2.74 0.71 -7.53
CA LEU A 47 -4.05 0.24 -7.96
C LEU A 47 -5.08 1.36 -7.82
N PRO A 48 -6.10 1.41 -8.70
CA PRO A 48 -7.29 2.18 -8.42
C PRO A 48 -7.88 1.76 -7.07
N SER A 49 -8.35 2.72 -6.26
CA SER A 49 -9.05 2.42 -5.00
C SER A 49 -10.49 1.92 -5.22
N TYR A 50 -10.78 1.53 -6.46
CA TYR A 50 -12.03 0.98 -6.91
C TYR A 50 -11.85 -0.53 -7.12
N HIS A 51 -12.87 -1.28 -6.78
CA HIS A 51 -12.95 -2.71 -6.99
C HIS A 51 -14.29 -3.06 -7.62
N GLY A 52 -14.29 -4.17 -8.33
CA GLY A 52 -15.50 -4.79 -8.83
C GLY A 52 -16.05 -5.77 -7.79
N ARG A 53 -17.37 -5.81 -7.62
CA ARG A 53 -18.04 -6.79 -6.77
C ARG A 53 -19.23 -7.40 -7.49
N THR A 54 -19.40 -8.72 -7.37
CA THR A 54 -20.60 -9.39 -7.86
C THR A 54 -21.79 -9.10 -6.94
N THR A 55 -22.95 -8.74 -7.49
CA THR A 55 -24.18 -8.47 -6.72
C THR A 55 -24.98 -9.74 -6.44
N ASN A 56 -24.60 -10.88 -7.02
CA ASN A 56 -25.22 -12.17 -6.73
C ASN A 56 -24.91 -12.61 -5.28
N LYS A 57 -25.95 -12.88 -4.49
CA LYS A 57 -25.85 -13.22 -3.05
C LYS A 57 -25.17 -14.56 -2.78
N GLU A 58 -25.15 -15.48 -3.74
CA GLU A 58 -24.57 -16.82 -3.54
C GLU A 58 -23.04 -16.79 -3.59
N VAL A 59 -22.46 -15.88 -4.38
CA VAL A 59 -21.00 -15.73 -4.53
C VAL A 59 -20.66 -14.25 -4.58
N GLN A 60 -20.28 -13.69 -3.44
CA GLN A 60 -19.71 -12.35 -3.34
C GLN A 60 -18.20 -12.44 -3.57
N LYS A 61 -17.73 -11.97 -4.73
CA LYS A 61 -16.31 -11.95 -5.09
C LYS A 61 -15.86 -10.54 -5.45
N ASP A 62 -14.69 -10.19 -4.92
CA ASP A 62 -13.98 -8.94 -5.21
C ASP A 62 -13.00 -9.11 -6.37
N PHE A 63 -12.95 -8.10 -7.23
CA PHE A 63 -12.07 -8.01 -8.38
C PHE A 63 -11.24 -6.73 -8.26
N PHE A 64 -9.92 -6.88 -8.17
CA PHE A 64 -8.96 -5.80 -7.99
C PHE A 64 -8.13 -5.58 -9.26
N GLY A 65 -7.49 -4.42 -9.38
CA GLY A 65 -6.69 -4.06 -10.56
C GLY A 65 -7.53 -3.99 -11.83
N ASP A 66 -6.97 -4.35 -12.98
CA ASP A 66 -7.67 -4.18 -14.27
C ASP A 66 -8.92 -5.05 -14.42
N GLU A 67 -9.07 -6.09 -13.58
CA GLU A 67 -10.23 -6.99 -13.66
C GLU A 67 -11.57 -6.28 -13.40
N TYR A 68 -11.60 -5.19 -12.63
CA TYR A 68 -12.85 -4.46 -12.39
C TYR A 68 -13.35 -3.67 -13.62
N LEU A 69 -12.48 -3.45 -14.62
CA LEU A 69 -12.85 -2.78 -15.86
C LEU A 69 -13.64 -3.69 -16.82
N ILE A 70 -13.67 -4.98 -16.54
CA ILE A 70 -14.36 -5.98 -17.37
C ILE A 70 -15.84 -6.03 -16.97
N ALA A 71 -16.71 -5.55 -17.86
CA ALA A 71 -18.15 -5.60 -17.65
C ALA A 71 -18.68 -7.05 -17.56
N ARG A 72 -19.53 -7.30 -16.56
CA ARG A 72 -20.17 -8.60 -16.30
C ARG A 72 -21.63 -8.37 -15.86
N PRO A 73 -22.55 -9.33 -16.05
CA PRO A 73 -23.86 -9.30 -15.40
C PRO A 73 -23.71 -9.29 -13.87
N ASP A 74 -24.65 -8.68 -13.17
CA ASP A 74 -24.68 -8.65 -11.69
C ASP A 74 -23.36 -8.15 -11.08
N PHE A 75 -22.88 -7.00 -11.57
CA PHE A 75 -21.57 -6.47 -11.24
C PHE A 75 -21.64 -4.97 -10.96
N GLU A 76 -20.96 -4.54 -9.91
CA GLU A 76 -20.88 -3.14 -9.50
C GLU A 76 -19.44 -2.74 -9.22
N VAL A 77 -19.11 -1.48 -9.53
CA VAL A 77 -17.83 -0.89 -9.19
C VAL A 77 -18.02 -0.02 -7.95
N ARG A 78 -17.24 -0.30 -6.91
CA ARG A 78 -17.31 0.39 -5.62
C ARG A 78 -15.94 0.89 -5.21
N ASN A 79 -15.92 1.93 -4.39
CA ASN A 79 -14.73 2.40 -3.69
C ASN A 79 -14.80 1.93 -2.23
N TYR A 80 -13.67 1.50 -1.66
CA TYR A 80 -13.62 1.12 -0.25
C TYR A 80 -13.52 2.33 0.70
N MET A 81 -13.31 3.53 0.13
CA MET A 81 -13.31 4.83 0.81
C MET A 81 -14.47 5.71 0.33
N ASN A 82 -14.88 6.65 1.19
CA ASN A 82 -15.75 7.75 0.78
C ASN A 82 -14.97 8.92 0.16
N LYS A 83 -15.72 9.90 -0.34
CA LYS A 83 -15.19 11.09 -1.03
C LYS A 83 -14.29 11.96 -0.15
N ASP A 84 -14.38 11.83 1.17
CA ASP A 84 -13.53 12.53 2.14
C ASP A 84 -12.23 11.75 2.44
N SER A 85 -11.94 10.69 1.68
CA SER A 85 -10.77 9.80 1.84
C SER A 85 -10.74 9.06 3.18
N VAL A 86 -11.91 8.76 3.74
CA VAL A 86 -12.04 7.90 4.92
C VAL A 86 -12.46 6.50 4.48
N VAL A 87 -11.79 5.47 5.01
CA VAL A 87 -12.12 4.07 4.75
C VAL A 87 -13.49 3.75 5.36
N GLU A 88 -14.42 3.27 4.54
CA GLU A 88 -15.77 2.86 4.95
C GLU A 88 -15.95 1.33 4.93
N ASP A 89 -15.30 0.64 3.98
CA ASP A 89 -15.32 -0.82 3.86
C ASP A 89 -13.92 -1.39 4.21
N TRP A 90 -13.69 -1.64 5.50
CA TRP A 90 -12.43 -2.18 6.02
C TRP A 90 -12.16 -3.63 5.60
N ASP A 91 -13.21 -4.42 5.37
CA ASP A 91 -13.08 -5.80 4.91
C ASP A 91 -12.51 -5.85 3.49
N THR A 92 -12.98 -4.96 2.62
CA THR A 92 -12.44 -4.83 1.27
C THR A 92 -11.07 -4.15 1.24
N ALA A 93 -10.86 -3.12 2.08
CA ALA A 93 -9.57 -2.43 2.16
C ALA A 93 -8.42 -3.40 2.44
N THR A 94 -8.60 -4.28 3.43
CA THR A 94 -7.58 -5.26 3.82
C THR A 94 -7.26 -6.23 2.67
N LYS A 95 -8.28 -6.74 1.97
CA LYS A 95 -8.09 -7.61 0.79
C LYS A 95 -7.40 -6.90 -0.36
N MET A 96 -7.73 -5.62 -0.60
CA MET A 96 -7.08 -4.83 -1.65
C MET A 96 -5.60 -4.61 -1.32
N TRP A 97 -5.27 -4.25 -0.07
CA TRP A 97 -3.88 -4.05 0.34
C TRP A 97 -3.07 -5.34 0.30
N GLU A 98 -3.66 -6.47 0.70
CA GLU A 98 -3.04 -7.78 0.54
C GLU A 98 -2.77 -8.08 -0.94
N TYR A 99 -3.78 -7.93 -1.81
CA TYR A 99 -3.64 -8.13 -3.25
C TYR A 99 -2.53 -7.25 -3.85
N MET A 100 -2.40 -5.99 -3.41
CA MET A 100 -1.32 -5.10 -3.85
C MET A 100 0.09 -5.61 -3.52
N LEU A 101 0.23 -6.37 -2.44
CA LEU A 101 1.51 -6.86 -1.94
C LEU A 101 1.86 -8.26 -2.46
N THR A 102 0.85 -9.10 -2.74
CA THR A 102 1.05 -10.49 -3.14
C THR A 102 0.93 -10.73 -4.65
N ASN A 103 0.23 -9.86 -5.37
CA ASN A 103 -0.09 -10.05 -6.78
C ASN A 103 0.51 -8.91 -7.62
N GLN A 104 1.82 -9.00 -7.87
CA GLN A 104 2.52 -8.20 -8.89
C GLN A 104 2.56 -8.92 -10.24
#